data_AF-A0A351NET5-F1
#
_entry.id   AF-A0A351NET5-F1
#
_cell.length_a   1.000
_cell.length_b   1.000
_cell.length_c   1.000
_cell.angle_alpha   90.00
_cell.angle_beta   90.00
_cell.angle_gamma   90.00
#
_symmetry.space_group_name_H-M   'P 1'
#
loop_
_entity.id
_entity.type
_entity.pdbx_description
1 polymer ?
#
loop_
_entity_poly.entity_id
_entity_poly.type
_entity_poly.pdbx_seq_one_letter_code
_entity_poly.pdbx_strand_id
1 'polypeptide(L)'
;MYKGATFRKSDGRRIGWDVVAPDQYSENIQKVIDRGLREYWGLTPSDNLREYLFDDSKYTIKLPACAPLFGPEGITFIYNEYEIAAYASGRPSFTVPYSALEPEMMVTARRLTE
;
A
#
# COMPACT_ATOMS: atom_id res chain seq x y z
N MET A 1 -13.81 -8.51 -6.64
CA MET A 1 -12.81 -7.43 -6.46
C MET A 1 -13.20 -6.62 -5.23
N TYR A 2 -12.37 -6.63 -4.21
CA TYR A 2 -12.51 -5.82 -3.00
C TYR A 2 -12.30 -4.34 -3.32
N LYS A 3 -13.11 -3.48 -2.72
CA LYS A 3 -13.01 -2.02 -2.83
C LYS A 3 -13.24 -1.41 -1.46
N GLY A 4 -12.35 -0.50 -1.07
CA GLY A 4 -12.53 0.35 0.09
C GLY A 4 -12.27 1.81 -0.27
N ALA A 5 -12.79 2.70 0.56
CA ALA A 5 -12.59 4.14 0.41
C ALA A 5 -12.57 4.78 1.79
N THR A 6 -11.65 5.72 1.98
CA THR A 6 -11.58 6.56 3.18
C THR A 6 -12.14 7.93 2.88
N PHE A 7 -12.96 8.44 3.79
CA PHE A 7 -13.49 9.80 3.74
C PHE A 7 -13.12 10.55 5.02
N ARG A 8 -12.65 11.78 4.87
CA ARG A 8 -12.38 12.65 6.01
C ARG A 8 -13.69 13.08 6.66
N LYS A 9 -13.78 12.92 7.99
CA LYS A 9 -15.01 13.20 8.74
C LYS A 9 -15.44 14.68 8.71
N SER A 10 -14.50 15.62 8.63
CA SER A 10 -14.80 17.06 8.73
C SER A 10 -15.50 17.64 7.51
N ASP A 11 -15.22 17.13 6.30
CA ASP A 11 -15.76 17.70 5.05
C ASP A 11 -16.22 16.65 4.03
N GLY A 12 -16.17 15.36 4.38
CA GLY A 12 -16.56 14.27 3.49
C GLY A 12 -15.63 14.08 2.29
N ARG A 13 -14.45 14.74 2.26
CA ARG A 13 -13.51 14.58 1.16
C ARG A 13 -12.96 13.16 1.14
N ARG A 14 -13.03 12.51 -0.02
CA ARG A 14 -12.37 11.22 -0.25
C ARG A 14 -10.86 11.38 -0.23
N ILE A 15 -10.18 10.46 0.44
CA ILE A 15 -8.72 10.39 0.53
C ILE A 15 -8.26 9.06 -0.05
N GLY A 16 -7.20 9.09 -0.84
CA GLY A 16 -6.61 7.89 -1.42
C GLY A 16 -5.18 8.11 -1.88
N TRP A 17 -4.81 7.48 -3.00
CA TRP A 17 -3.46 7.52 -3.56
C TRP A 17 -2.96 8.92 -3.88
N ASP A 18 -3.85 9.84 -4.24
CA ASP A 18 -3.53 11.25 -4.50
C ASP A 18 -2.87 11.95 -3.30
N VAL A 19 -3.13 11.46 -2.10
CA VAL A 19 -2.63 12.03 -0.83
C VAL A 19 -1.46 11.21 -0.26
N VAL A 20 -1.46 9.89 -0.49
CA VAL A 20 -0.45 8.96 0.05
C VAL A 20 0.78 8.86 -0.84
N ALA A 21 0.59 8.75 -2.15
CA ALA A 21 1.65 8.58 -3.13
C ALA A 21 1.22 9.23 -4.46
N PRO A 22 1.28 10.57 -4.56
CA PRO A 22 0.94 11.27 -5.80
C PRO A 22 1.85 10.85 -6.96
N ASP A 23 3.07 10.40 -6.66
CA ASP A 23 3.93 9.66 -7.58
C ASP A 23 4.02 8.19 -7.17
N GLN A 24 3.37 7.33 -7.96
CA GLN A 24 3.35 5.87 -7.77
C GLN A 24 4.71 5.20 -7.97
N TYR A 25 5.64 5.88 -8.63
CA TYR A 25 6.98 5.37 -8.91
C TYR A 25 8.02 5.89 -7.93
N SER A 26 7.64 6.71 -6.96
CA SER A 26 8.57 7.19 -5.95
C SER A 26 9.27 6.02 -5.26
N GLU A 27 10.60 6.08 -5.13
CA GLU A 27 11.38 4.99 -4.51
C GLU A 27 10.89 4.66 -3.09
N ASN A 28 10.43 5.70 -2.43
CA ASN A 28 9.86 5.76 -1.11
C ASN A 28 8.62 4.85 -0.99
N ILE A 29 7.58 5.08 -1.79
CA ILE A 29 6.39 4.22 -1.75
C ILE A 29 6.72 2.79 -2.19
N GLN A 30 7.61 2.62 -3.17
CA GLN A 30 8.03 1.29 -3.61
C GLN A 30 8.72 0.50 -2.49
N LYS A 31 9.54 1.14 -1.65
CA LYS A 31 10.16 0.52 -0.46
C LYS A 31 9.11 0.14 0.59
N VAL A 32 8.10 1.00 0.81
CA VAL A 32 7.00 0.72 1.74
C VAL A 32 6.23 -0.52 1.29
N ILE A 33 5.87 -0.59 0.01
CA ILE A 33 5.15 -1.72 -0.57
C ILE A 33 6.00 -3.00 -0.55
N ASP A 34 7.28 -2.93 -0.93
CA ASP A 34 8.21 -4.07 -0.92
C ASP A 34 8.30 -4.69 0.50
N ARG A 35 8.52 -3.85 1.52
CA ARG A 35 8.56 -4.29 2.92
C ARG A 35 7.26 -4.96 3.35
N GLY A 36 6.11 -4.35 3.04
CA GLY A 36 4.81 -4.90 3.41
C GLY A 36 4.50 -6.25 2.76
N LEU A 37 4.89 -6.42 1.48
CA LEU A 37 4.73 -7.70 0.79
C LEU A 37 5.68 -8.77 1.33
N ARG A 38 6.92 -8.41 1.67
CA ARG A 38 7.84 -9.32 2.36
C ARG A 38 7.28 -9.79 3.69
N GLU A 39 6.72 -8.88 4.49
CA GLU A 39 6.09 -9.21 5.76
C GLU A 39 4.90 -10.17 5.57
N TYR A 40 4.01 -9.87 4.61
CA TYR A 40 2.85 -10.71 4.30
C TYR A 40 3.25 -12.16 3.93
N TRP A 41 4.28 -12.32 3.11
CA TRP A 41 4.78 -13.63 2.67
C TRP A 41 5.85 -14.23 3.59
N GLY A 42 6.19 -13.57 4.70
CA GLY A 42 7.21 -14.05 5.63
C GLY A 42 8.62 -14.14 5.03
N LEU A 43 8.94 -13.28 4.07
CA LEU A 43 10.20 -13.27 3.34
C LEU A 43 11.32 -12.58 4.12
N THR A 44 12.50 -13.17 4.06
CA THR A 44 13.76 -12.63 4.59
C THR A 44 14.40 -11.65 3.58
N PRO A 45 15.42 -10.86 4.00
CA PRO A 45 16.14 -9.97 3.08
C PRO A 45 16.85 -10.71 1.93
N SER A 46 17.21 -11.98 2.11
CA SER A 46 17.82 -12.81 1.07
C SER A 46 16.84 -13.32 0.03
N ASP A 47 15.54 -13.34 0.34
CA ASP A 47 14.52 -13.82 -0.58
C ASP A 47 14.26 -12.83 -1.71
N ASN A 48 14.09 -13.37 -2.91
CA ASN A 48 13.75 -12.60 -4.08
C ASN A 48 12.23 -12.41 -4.19
N LEU A 49 11.73 -11.28 -3.67
CA LEU A 49 10.31 -10.92 -3.75
C LEU A 49 9.74 -11.04 -5.17
N ARG A 50 10.55 -10.78 -6.21
CA ARG A 50 10.09 -10.75 -7.60
C ARG A 50 9.62 -12.12 -8.11
N GLU A 51 10.04 -13.22 -7.49
CA GLU A 51 9.58 -14.56 -7.86
C GLU A 51 8.12 -14.84 -7.44
N TYR A 52 7.61 -14.05 -6.50
CA TYR A 52 6.22 -14.13 -6.01
C TYR A 52 5.26 -13.27 -6.85
N LEU A 53 5.79 -12.45 -7.75
CA LEU A 53 5.02 -11.49 -8.55
C LEU A 53 4.87 -11.96 -9.99
N PHE A 54 3.77 -11.55 -10.62
CA PHE A 54 3.61 -11.65 -12.08
C PHE A 54 4.64 -10.78 -12.81
N ASP A 55 4.99 -11.18 -14.04
CA ASP A 55 6.04 -10.54 -14.84
C ASP A 55 5.86 -9.02 -14.99
N ASP A 56 4.63 -8.57 -15.22
CA ASP A 56 4.28 -7.14 -15.32
C ASP A 56 4.63 -6.32 -14.06
N SER A 57 4.71 -6.97 -12.90
CA SER A 57 4.98 -6.34 -11.60
C SER A 57 6.42 -6.58 -11.11
N LYS A 58 7.25 -7.29 -11.87
CA LYS A 58 8.63 -7.62 -11.47
C LYS A 58 9.57 -6.41 -11.53
N TYR A 59 9.37 -5.47 -12.46
CA TYR A 59 10.22 -4.28 -12.59
C TYR A 59 9.76 -3.13 -11.68
N THR A 60 8.45 -2.95 -11.53
CA THR A 60 7.85 -1.98 -10.62
C THR A 60 6.64 -2.61 -9.98
N ILE A 61 6.51 -2.51 -8.66
CA ILE A 61 5.33 -3.05 -7.99
C ILE A 61 4.18 -2.08 -8.27
N LYS A 62 3.19 -2.53 -9.03
CA LYS A 62 1.95 -1.77 -9.27
C LYS A 62 1.32 -1.44 -7.92
N LEU A 63 0.83 -0.22 -7.73
CA LEU A 63 0.09 0.11 -6.52
C LEU A 63 -1.23 -0.67 -6.45
N PRO A 64 -1.72 -0.99 -5.25
CA PRO A 64 -3.01 -1.62 -5.08
C PRO A 64 -4.16 -0.86 -5.75
N ALA A 65 -5.01 -1.59 -6.47
CA ALA A 65 -6.22 -1.07 -7.10
C ALA A 65 -7.27 -0.68 -6.06
N CYS A 66 -7.25 -1.31 -4.88
CA CYS A 66 -7.96 -0.79 -3.72
C CYS A 66 -7.25 0.47 -3.21
N ALA A 67 -8.02 1.55 -2.99
CA ALA A 67 -7.46 2.75 -2.39
C ALA A 67 -6.92 2.45 -0.97
N PRO A 68 -5.88 3.17 -0.52
CA PRO A 68 -5.34 3.00 0.83
C PRO A 68 -6.42 3.29 1.88
N LEU A 69 -6.50 2.44 2.89
CA LEU A 69 -7.52 2.54 3.94
C LEU A 69 -6.89 3.06 5.22
N PHE A 70 -7.28 4.26 5.63
CA PHE A 70 -6.80 4.88 6.85
C PHE A 70 -7.59 4.33 8.04
N GLY A 71 -6.87 3.73 8.98
CA GLY A 71 -7.40 3.24 10.24
C GLY A 71 -6.64 3.82 11.44
N PRO A 72 -7.03 3.43 12.67
CA PRO A 72 -6.37 3.91 13.89
C PRO A 72 -4.88 3.54 13.97
N GLU A 73 -4.52 2.34 13.50
CA GLU A 73 -3.15 1.81 13.58
C GLU A 73 -2.22 2.28 12.44
N GLY A 74 -2.78 2.88 11.40
CA GLY A 74 -2.03 3.23 10.19
C GLY A 74 -2.85 3.13 8.91
N ILE A 75 -2.14 3.07 7.79
CA ILE A 75 -2.73 2.91 6.46
C ILE A 75 -2.62 1.44 6.03
N THR A 76 -3.76 0.81 5.77
CA THR A 76 -3.82 -0.55 5.24
C THR A 76 -3.86 -0.54 3.71
N PHE A 77 -2.94 -1.29 3.11
CA PHE A 77 -2.87 -1.54 1.67
C PHE A 77 -3.36 -2.96 1.39
N ILE A 78 -4.19 -3.13 0.35
CA ILE A 78 -4.81 -4.42 0.04
C ILE A 78 -4.78 -4.64 -1.47
N TYR A 79 -4.02 -5.64 -1.90
CA TYR A 79 -4.08 -6.16 -3.26
C TYR A 79 -5.24 -7.14 -3.42
N ASN A 80 -5.93 -7.08 -4.55
CA ASN A 80 -6.90 -8.10 -4.92
C ASN A 80 -6.22 -9.40 -5.36
N GLU A 81 -6.99 -10.49 -5.35
CA GLU A 81 -6.60 -11.72 -6.04
C GLU A 81 -6.29 -11.43 -7.51
N TYR A 82 -5.26 -12.10 -8.05
CA TYR A 82 -4.78 -11.92 -9.44
C TYR A 82 -4.25 -10.52 -9.78
N GLU A 83 -4.11 -9.63 -8.80
CA GLU A 83 -3.64 -8.27 -9.09
C GLU A 83 -2.13 -8.22 -9.32
N ILE A 84 -1.38 -8.89 -8.44
CA ILE A 84 0.09 -8.98 -8.51
C ILE A 84 0.63 -10.40 -8.44
N ALA A 85 -0.20 -11.38 -8.03
CA ALA A 85 0.18 -12.76 -7.80
C ALA A 85 -1.03 -13.69 -8.01
N ALA A 86 -0.79 -15.00 -8.08
CA ALA A 86 -1.83 -16.01 -8.28
C ALA A 86 -2.86 -16.01 -7.13
N TYR A 87 -4.07 -16.48 -7.41
CA TYR A 87 -5.13 -16.59 -6.39
C TYR A 87 -4.71 -17.36 -5.13
N ALA A 88 -3.88 -18.40 -5.29
CA ALA A 88 -3.36 -19.18 -4.17
C ALA A 88 -2.51 -18.35 -3.19
N SER A 89 -1.95 -17.22 -3.64
CA SER A 89 -1.23 -16.26 -2.81
C SER A 89 -2.15 -15.35 -1.99
N GLY A 90 -3.47 -15.51 -2.11
CA GLY A 90 -4.47 -14.76 -1.36
C GLY A 90 -4.60 -13.30 -1.79
N ARG A 91 -4.87 -12.45 -0.80
CA ARG A 91 -4.92 -10.97 -0.93
C ARG A 91 -3.80 -10.37 -0.10
N PRO A 92 -2.63 -10.11 -0.70
CA PRO A 92 -1.54 -9.45 0.01
C PRO A 92 -2.04 -8.16 0.65
N SER A 93 -1.98 -8.11 1.98
CA SER A 93 -2.48 -7.00 2.76
C SER A 93 -1.58 -6.72 3.95
N PHE A 94 -1.28 -5.45 4.19
CA PHE A 94 -0.41 -5.03 5.29
C PHE A 94 -0.80 -3.62 5.74
N THR A 95 -0.56 -3.34 7.01
CA THR A 95 -0.82 -2.02 7.62
C THR A 95 0.51 -1.36 7.92
N VAL A 96 0.67 -0.14 7.45
CA VAL A 96 1.88 0.66 7.68
C VAL A 96 1.55 1.74 8.70
N PRO A 97 2.25 1.79 9.85
CA PRO A 97 2.06 2.85 10.84
C PRO A 97 2.34 4.23 10.24
N TYR A 98 1.60 5.24 10.73
CA TYR A 98 1.76 6.61 10.23
C TYR A 98 3.19 7.16 10.40
N SER A 99 3.87 6.82 11.48
CA SER A 99 5.27 7.21 11.73
C SER A 99 6.23 6.76 10.64
N ALA A 100 5.93 5.65 9.95
CA ALA A 100 6.75 5.13 8.85
C ALA A 100 6.41 5.78 7.50
N LEU A 101 5.28 6.51 7.41
CA LEU A 101 4.78 7.16 6.20
C LEU A 101 4.86 8.70 6.27
N GLU A 102 5.08 9.27 7.45
CA GLU A 102 5.18 10.72 7.68
C GLU A 102 6.09 11.47 6.69
N PRO A 103 7.28 10.96 6.30
CA PRO A 103 8.13 11.63 5.31
C PRO A 103 7.49 11.72 3.91
N GLU A 104 6.59 10.81 3.59
CA GLU A 104 6.05 10.59 2.25
C GLU A 104 4.64 11.17 2.07
N MET A 105 3.90 11.27 3.16
CA MET A 105 2.55 11.79 3.19
C MET A 105 2.50 13.29 2.91
N MET A 106 1.59 13.71 2.00
CA MET A 106 1.25 15.13 1.84
C MET A 106 0.82 15.74 3.20
N VAL A 107 1.08 17.03 3.39
CA VAL A 107 0.73 17.77 4.63
C VAL A 107 -0.74 17.59 5.03
N THR A 108 -1.65 17.47 4.04
CA THR A 108 -3.07 17.21 4.28
C THR A 108 -3.34 15.85 4.93
N ALA A 109 -2.52 14.85 4.66
CA ALA A 109 -2.62 13.52 5.24
C ALA A 109 -2.09 13.48 6.68
N ARG A 110 -1.03 14.26 6.97
CA ARG A 110 -0.47 14.38 8.33
C ARG A 110 -1.47 14.93 9.35
N ARG A 111 -2.34 15.85 8.92
CA ARG A 111 -3.41 16.39 9.78
C ARG A 111 -4.52 15.39 10.13
N LEU A 112 -4.50 14.17 9.58
CA LEU A 112 -5.46 13.11 9.92
C LEU A 112 -4.98 12.26 11.11
N THR A 113 -3.70 12.37 11.47
CA THR A 113 -3.07 11.59 12.54
C THR A 113 -2.94 12.38 13.85
N GLU A 114 -3.27 13.68 13.82
CA GLU A 114 -3.43 14.57 14.98
C GLU A 114 -4.86 14.50 15.53
#